data_AF-A0A9E2HZC6-F1
#
_entry.id   AF-A0A9E2HZC6-F1
#
_cell.length_a   1.000
_cell.length_b   1.000
_cell.length_c   1.000
_cell.angle_alpha   90.00
_cell.angle_beta   90.00
_cell.angle_gamma   90.00
#
_symmetry.space_group_name_H-M   'P 1'
#
loop_
_entity.id
_entity.type
_entity.pdbx_description
1 polymer ?
#
loop_
_entity_poly.entity_id
_entity_poly.type
_entity_poly.pdbx_seq_one_letter_code
_entity_poly.pdbx_strand_id
1 'polypeptide(L)'
;MLLYIHIPFCDSKCHYCSFNSYVDLFHLRESYMKALSVQLAYELKRFKATPGSIETVFIGGGTPSTVRPELYRPLFETLRPFIKTGAEISSEANPNSATSSWLEGMFALGVNRISFGVQSFNNEKLKKLGRAHNADDAAAAVLRAEQAGFKHLSLDLIYGVENDTKVLLAHDIEEAFKLPIDHLSAYALTIEEGTPFASIPDVANEKLALTEWFLKRIKKRFATYEISNFGDYRSKHNLGYWEHKDYIGLGSGAVGFLKDTRLYPTIDVQAYINDPLSIQSELLSEASIKTEKIFLGLRSIVGVDEQILSEKEQNRASLLVKEKKLIYENGRYYNNDYLLSDELALFIEQ
;
A
#
# COMPACT_ATOMS: atom_id res chain seq x y z
N MET A 1 -5.15 13.18 10.12
CA MET A 1 -4.18 13.10 9.00
C MET A 1 -3.42 11.78 9.05
N LEU A 2 -2.87 11.34 7.92
CA LEU A 2 -2.06 10.11 7.82
C LEU A 2 -0.56 10.46 7.79
N LEU A 3 0.29 9.49 8.10
CA LEU A 3 1.74 9.60 7.94
C LEU A 3 2.30 8.37 7.20
N TYR A 4 2.97 8.60 6.09
CA TYR A 4 3.73 7.58 5.36
C TYR A 4 5.24 7.84 5.51
N ILE A 5 5.99 6.78 5.81
CA ILE A 5 7.45 6.79 5.93
C ILE A 5 8.00 5.84 4.88
N HIS A 6 8.73 6.38 3.92
CA HIS A 6 9.37 5.63 2.85
C HIS A 6 10.77 5.17 3.26
N ILE A 7 11.05 3.89 3.05
CA ILE A 7 12.37 3.28 3.29
C ILE A 7 12.89 2.74 1.96
N PRO A 8 13.91 3.37 1.35
CA PRO A 8 14.29 3.12 -0.04
C PRO A 8 15.31 1.97 -0.15
N PHE A 9 15.51 1.17 0.89
CA PHE A 9 16.54 0.12 0.92
C PHE A 9 15.90 -1.25 0.70
N CYS A 10 16.49 -2.10 -0.14
CA CYS A 10 16.00 -3.44 -0.43
C CYS A 10 17.16 -4.43 -0.53
N ASP A 11 16.97 -5.68 -0.07
CA ASP A 11 18.01 -6.73 -0.17
C ASP A 11 18.26 -7.17 -1.62
N SER A 12 17.21 -7.18 -2.44
CA SER A 12 17.27 -7.56 -3.85
C SER A 12 16.20 -6.83 -4.65
N LYS A 13 16.47 -6.54 -5.92
CA LYS A 13 15.47 -5.93 -6.80
C LYS A 13 14.59 -7.04 -7.40
N CYS A 14 13.32 -7.08 -7.01
CA CYS A 14 12.35 -7.97 -7.66
C CYS A 14 12.19 -7.54 -9.13
N HIS A 15 11.97 -8.50 -10.03
CA HIS A 15 12.01 -8.22 -11.47
C HIS A 15 10.86 -7.32 -11.98
N TYR A 16 9.79 -7.20 -11.20
CA TYR A 16 8.63 -6.34 -11.48
C TYR A 16 8.63 -5.02 -10.70
N CYS A 17 9.55 -4.84 -9.75
CA CYS A 17 9.46 -3.74 -8.79
C CYS A 17 9.91 -2.42 -9.41
N SER A 18 8.97 -1.47 -9.54
CA SER A 18 9.21 -0.09 -9.98
C SER A 18 9.39 0.91 -8.82
N PHE A 19 9.28 0.46 -7.57
CA PHE A 19 9.40 1.35 -6.41
C PHE A 19 10.79 1.99 -6.31
N ASN A 20 10.81 3.21 -5.75
CA ASN A 20 12.04 3.96 -5.43
C ASN A 20 12.88 3.23 -4.38
N SER A 21 13.68 2.26 -4.84
CA SER A 21 14.39 1.33 -3.98
C SER A 21 15.74 0.91 -4.56
N TYR A 22 16.71 0.78 -3.66
CA TYR A 22 18.13 0.62 -3.94
C TYR A 22 18.69 -0.56 -3.16
N VAL A 23 19.59 -1.32 -3.79
CA VAL A 23 20.20 -2.54 -3.25
C VAL A 23 21.65 -2.36 -2.80
N ASP A 24 22.24 -1.20 -3.09
CA ASP A 24 23.65 -0.87 -2.92
C ASP A 24 23.90 0.30 -1.94
N LEU A 25 22.84 0.91 -1.41
CA LEU A 25 22.90 2.11 -0.56
C LEU A 25 22.76 1.84 0.94
N PHE A 26 22.94 0.60 1.41
CA PHE A 26 22.76 0.25 2.82
C PHE A 26 23.68 0.99 3.80
N HIS A 27 24.84 1.45 3.34
CA HIS A 27 25.77 2.27 4.12
C HIS A 27 25.19 3.66 4.47
N LEU A 28 24.12 4.10 3.78
CA LEU A 28 23.44 5.38 4.02
C LEU A 28 22.29 5.30 5.02
N ARG A 29 21.90 4.11 5.50
CA ARG A 29 20.72 3.91 6.37
C ARG A 29 20.70 4.85 7.57
N GLU A 30 21.80 5.00 8.30
CA GLU A 30 21.83 5.84 9.50
C GLU A 30 21.66 7.32 9.17
N SER A 31 22.36 7.81 8.14
CA SER A 31 22.24 9.19 7.66
C SER A 31 20.83 9.48 7.14
N TYR A 32 20.23 8.52 6.44
CA TYR A 32 18.85 8.61 5.95
C TYR A 32 17.84 8.74 7.08
N MET A 33 17.94 7.92 8.13
CA MET A 33 17.02 7.98 9.28
C MET A 33 17.15 9.29 10.06
N LYS A 34 18.36 9.88 10.11
CA LYS A 34 18.57 11.23 10.65
C LYS A 34 17.89 12.29 9.79
N ALA A 35 18.04 12.20 8.46
CA ALA A 35 17.39 13.11 7.51
C ALA A 35 15.86 13.05 7.60
N LEU A 36 15.28 11.85 7.72
CA LEU A 36 13.85 11.63 7.99
C LEU A 36 13.38 12.37 9.25
N SER A 37 14.19 12.35 10.32
CA SER A 37 13.84 13.04 11.58
C SER A 37 13.82 14.57 11.40
N VAL A 38 14.72 15.11 10.59
CA VAL A 38 14.73 16.54 10.22
C VAL A 38 13.49 16.90 9.39
N GLN A 39 13.17 16.11 8.36
CA GLN A 39 11.97 16.32 7.55
C GLN A 39 10.70 16.22 8.41
N LEU A 40 10.60 15.20 9.27
CA LEU A 40 9.44 15.02 10.16
C LEU A 40 9.14 16.28 10.98
N ALA A 41 10.16 16.83 11.66
CA ALA A 41 9.99 18.01 12.49
C ALA A 41 9.50 19.23 11.68
N TYR A 42 9.89 19.32 10.41
CA TYR A 42 9.44 20.34 9.49
C TYR A 42 7.99 20.11 9.02
N GLU A 43 7.66 18.89 8.59
CA GLU A 43 6.32 18.56 8.10
C GLU A 43 5.26 18.65 9.20
N LEU A 44 5.56 18.25 10.43
CA LEU A 44 4.65 18.43 11.56
C LEU A 44 4.23 19.90 11.73
N LYS A 45 5.14 20.86 11.46
CA LYS A 45 4.81 22.29 11.47
C LYS A 45 4.00 22.70 10.24
N ARG A 46 4.40 22.26 9.04
CA ARG A 46 3.69 22.57 7.78
C ARG A 46 2.22 22.10 7.84
N PHE A 47 1.99 20.89 8.33
CA PHE A 47 0.68 20.28 8.50
C PHE A 47 -0.06 20.75 9.76
N LYS A 48 0.55 21.62 10.57
CA LYS A 48 -0.01 22.12 11.84
C LYS A 48 -0.47 20.96 12.74
N ALA A 49 0.35 19.92 12.83
CA ALA A 49 0.05 18.73 13.63
C ALA A 49 -0.15 19.11 15.09
N THR A 50 -1.18 18.54 15.70
CA THR A 50 -1.53 18.72 17.11
C THR A 50 -1.47 17.37 17.83
N PRO A 51 -1.42 17.34 19.18
CA PRO A 51 -1.42 16.08 19.89
C PRO A 51 -2.57 15.16 19.46
N GLY A 52 -2.23 13.93 19.08
CA GLY A 52 -3.19 12.94 18.58
C GLY A 52 -3.78 13.18 17.17
N SER A 53 -3.23 14.10 16.37
CA SER A 53 -3.75 14.39 15.02
C SER A 53 -3.39 13.35 13.95
N ILE A 54 -2.38 12.51 14.18
CA ILE A 54 -1.95 11.44 13.27
C ILE A 54 -2.78 10.19 13.55
N GLU A 55 -3.68 9.85 12.62
CA GLU A 55 -4.60 8.72 12.73
C GLU A 55 -3.94 7.37 12.42
N THR A 56 -2.96 7.39 11.52
CA THR A 56 -2.23 6.19 11.08
C THR A 56 -0.78 6.54 10.76
N VAL A 57 0.11 5.57 10.96
CA VAL A 57 1.50 5.60 10.48
C VAL A 57 1.73 4.36 9.63
N PHE A 58 2.30 4.53 8.44
CA PHE A 58 2.62 3.42 7.54
C PHE A 58 4.08 3.51 7.11
N ILE A 59 4.84 2.45 7.35
CA ILE A 59 6.23 2.34 6.96
C ILE A 59 6.30 1.38 5.77
N GLY A 60 6.69 1.89 4.61
CA GLY A 60 6.75 1.10 3.37
C GLY A 60 7.91 1.50 2.47
N GLY A 61 7.86 1.08 1.21
CA GLY A 61 8.79 1.51 0.16
C GLY A 61 9.56 0.34 -0.45
N GLY A 62 10.89 0.35 -0.32
CA GLY A 62 11.73 -0.81 -0.64
C GLY A 62 11.46 -1.94 0.34
N THR A 63 12.15 -1.96 1.47
CA THR A 63 11.97 -2.99 2.49
C THR A 63 12.30 -2.45 3.88
N PRO A 64 11.28 -2.01 4.66
CA PRO A 64 11.47 -1.54 6.02
C PRO A 64 12.21 -2.53 6.93
N SER A 65 11.99 -3.84 6.73
CA SER A 65 12.67 -4.91 7.49
C SER A 65 14.18 -5.01 7.28
N THR A 66 14.76 -4.21 6.38
CA THR A 66 16.21 -4.09 6.22
C THR A 66 16.84 -3.02 7.12
N VAL A 67 16.03 -2.18 7.77
CA VAL A 67 16.49 -1.15 8.71
C VAL A 67 16.24 -1.65 10.13
N ARG A 68 17.29 -1.58 10.96
CA ARG A 68 17.20 -2.07 12.35
C ARG A 68 16.25 -1.19 13.18
N PRO A 69 15.43 -1.77 14.09
CA PRO A 69 14.46 -1.02 14.90
C PRO A 69 15.08 0.16 15.67
N GLU A 70 16.33 0.05 16.11
CA GLU A 70 17.01 1.12 16.85
C GLU A 70 17.11 2.43 16.07
N LEU A 71 17.18 2.36 14.74
CA LEU A 71 17.26 3.55 13.89
C LEU A 71 15.91 4.26 13.72
N TYR A 72 14.78 3.56 13.97
CA TYR A 72 13.45 4.16 13.98
C TYR A 72 13.13 4.87 15.30
N ARG A 73 13.79 4.48 16.40
CA ARG A 73 13.48 4.98 17.75
C ARG A 73 13.42 6.51 17.86
N PRO A 74 14.40 7.30 17.38
CA PRO A 74 14.34 8.77 17.49
C PRO A 74 13.15 9.39 16.74
N LEU A 75 12.80 8.80 15.59
CA LEU A 75 11.65 9.22 14.79
C LEU A 75 10.34 8.98 15.56
N PHE A 76 10.17 7.78 16.15
CA PHE A 76 9.00 7.42 16.94
C PHE A 76 8.88 8.22 18.25
N GLU A 77 10.01 8.54 18.89
CA GLU A 77 10.01 9.43 20.07
C GLU A 77 9.46 10.82 19.72
N THR A 78 9.83 11.36 18.56
CA THR A 78 9.31 12.63 18.06
C THR A 78 7.82 12.54 17.70
N LEU A 79 7.39 11.41 17.10
CA LEU A 79 6.00 11.20 16.68
C LEU A 79 5.03 10.98 17.84
N ARG A 80 5.48 10.38 18.94
CA ARG A 80 4.64 9.86 20.02
C ARG A 80 3.55 10.83 20.51
N PRO A 81 3.78 12.15 20.69
CA PRO A 81 2.73 13.07 21.12
C PRO A 81 1.63 13.27 20.07
N PHE A 82 1.95 13.13 18.79
CA PHE A 82 1.06 13.39 17.65
C PHE A 82 0.25 12.17 17.23
N ILE A 83 0.69 10.95 17.60
CA ILE A 83 -0.01 9.71 17.29
C ILE A 83 -1.29 9.61 18.12
N LYS A 84 -2.42 9.40 17.44
CA LYS A 84 -3.73 9.17 18.07
C LYS A 84 -3.69 7.91 18.93
N THR A 85 -4.34 7.94 20.09
CA THR A 85 -4.51 6.72 20.91
C THR A 85 -5.25 5.66 20.09
N GLY A 86 -4.66 4.46 19.99
CA GLY A 86 -5.21 3.36 19.17
C GLY A 86 -5.04 3.55 17.66
N ALA A 87 -4.13 4.44 17.22
CA ALA A 87 -3.75 4.56 15.82
C ALA A 87 -3.24 3.23 15.26
N GLU A 88 -3.53 3.00 13.99
CA GLU A 88 -2.89 1.93 13.23
C GLU A 88 -1.45 2.34 12.91
N ILE A 89 -0.49 1.49 13.25
CA ILE A 89 0.92 1.65 12.92
C ILE A 89 1.31 0.39 12.14
N SER A 90 1.38 0.54 10.83
CA SER A 90 1.66 -0.53 9.87
C SER A 90 3.12 -0.48 9.43
N SER A 91 3.75 -1.65 9.26
CA SER A 91 5.01 -1.78 8.52
C SER A 91 4.92 -2.86 7.47
N GLU A 92 5.43 -2.59 6.28
CA GLU A 92 5.77 -3.62 5.30
C GLU A 92 7.01 -4.39 5.75
N ALA A 93 7.09 -5.65 5.37
CA ALA A 93 8.26 -6.48 5.60
C ALA A 93 8.40 -7.57 4.52
N ASN A 94 9.64 -7.95 4.21
CA ASN A 94 9.91 -9.14 3.40
C ASN A 94 10.16 -10.35 4.31
N PRO A 95 9.69 -11.56 3.95
CA PRO A 95 9.88 -12.75 4.79
C PRO A 95 11.33 -13.05 5.17
N ASN A 96 12.28 -12.81 4.26
CA ASN A 96 13.70 -13.09 4.45
C ASN A 96 14.40 -12.14 5.44
N SER A 97 13.88 -10.93 5.66
CA SER A 97 14.51 -9.92 6.55
C SER A 97 13.71 -9.60 7.80
N ALA A 98 12.46 -10.05 7.90
CA ALA A 98 11.63 -9.91 9.09
C ALA A 98 12.03 -10.87 10.22
N THR A 99 13.24 -10.75 10.78
CA THR A 99 13.73 -11.61 11.88
C THR A 99 12.90 -11.45 13.15
N SER A 100 12.97 -12.42 14.08
CA SER A 100 12.27 -12.28 15.38
C SER A 100 12.71 -11.03 16.14
N SER A 101 14.00 -10.74 16.16
CA SER A 101 14.53 -9.52 16.80
C SER A 101 14.03 -8.23 16.14
N TRP A 102 13.88 -8.22 14.80
CA TRP A 102 13.31 -7.08 14.11
C TRP A 102 11.83 -6.90 14.46
N LEU A 103 11.05 -7.99 14.42
CA LEU A 103 9.62 -7.99 14.75
C LEU A 103 9.37 -7.53 16.20
N GLU A 104 10.12 -8.07 17.15
CA GLU A 104 10.06 -7.67 18.57
C GLU A 104 10.43 -6.19 18.76
N GLY A 105 11.48 -5.72 18.08
CA GLY A 105 11.89 -4.33 18.14
C GLY A 105 10.86 -3.37 17.56
N MET A 106 10.25 -3.71 16.42
CA MET A 106 9.17 -2.91 15.82
C MET A 106 7.90 -2.93 16.68
N PHE A 107 7.55 -4.08 17.25
CA PHE A 107 6.44 -4.20 18.20
C PHE A 107 6.66 -3.30 19.42
N ALA A 108 7.88 -3.27 19.98
CA ALA A 108 8.24 -2.41 21.10
C ALA A 108 8.19 -0.90 20.77
N LEU A 109 8.31 -0.52 19.49
CA LEU A 109 8.10 0.86 19.02
C LEU A 109 6.61 1.22 18.88
N GLY A 110 5.72 0.25 18.99
CA GLY A 110 4.27 0.42 18.88
C GLY A 110 3.68 0.04 17.53
N VAL A 111 4.48 -0.53 16.60
CA VAL A 111 3.93 -1.13 15.37
C VAL A 111 2.96 -2.23 15.76
N ASN A 112 1.76 -2.22 15.17
CA ASN A 112 0.67 -3.11 15.55
C ASN A 112 0.03 -3.85 14.36
N ARG A 113 0.52 -3.60 13.14
CA ARG A 113 0.16 -4.32 11.91
C ARG A 113 1.39 -4.56 11.03
N ILE A 114 1.50 -5.75 10.44
CA ILE A 114 2.56 -6.07 9.45
C ILE A 114 1.92 -6.52 8.14
N SER A 115 2.46 -6.05 7.01
CA SER A 115 2.15 -6.59 5.67
C SER A 115 3.37 -7.28 5.08
N PHE A 116 3.22 -8.57 4.75
CA PHE A 116 4.29 -9.37 4.18
C PHE A 116 4.19 -9.48 2.66
N GLY A 117 5.24 -9.10 1.96
CA GLY A 117 5.36 -9.31 0.52
C GLY A 117 5.63 -10.78 0.18
N VAL A 118 4.63 -11.66 0.32
CA VAL A 118 4.76 -13.11 0.07
C VAL A 118 4.77 -13.45 -1.41
N GLN A 119 3.87 -12.82 -2.16
CA GLN A 119 3.63 -12.91 -3.61
C GLN A 119 3.12 -14.26 -4.12
N SER A 120 3.63 -15.38 -3.62
CA SER A 120 3.16 -16.74 -3.95
C SER A 120 3.70 -17.77 -2.94
N PHE A 121 3.06 -18.92 -2.83
CA PHE A 121 3.57 -20.13 -2.17
C PHE A 121 4.11 -21.15 -3.18
N ASN A 122 4.27 -20.77 -4.44
CA ASN A 122 4.95 -21.55 -5.46
C ASN A 122 6.39 -21.08 -5.66
N ASN A 123 7.37 -21.93 -5.32
CA ASN A 123 8.79 -21.56 -5.36
C ASN A 123 9.32 -21.22 -6.77
N GLU A 124 8.79 -21.84 -7.82
CA GLU A 124 9.17 -21.52 -9.20
C GLU A 124 8.70 -20.12 -9.60
N LYS A 125 7.46 -19.76 -9.21
CA LYS A 125 6.93 -18.40 -9.39
C LYS A 125 7.72 -17.38 -8.58
N LEU A 126 8.06 -17.67 -7.32
CA LEU A 126 8.90 -16.79 -6.49
C LEU A 126 10.26 -16.52 -7.13
N LYS A 127 10.92 -17.56 -7.63
CA LYS A 127 12.20 -17.44 -8.34
C LYS A 127 12.06 -16.58 -9.60
N LYS A 128 10.99 -16.78 -10.38
CA LYS A 128 10.70 -15.98 -11.57
C LYS A 128 10.49 -14.50 -11.23
N LEU A 129 9.77 -14.21 -10.16
CA LEU A 129 9.53 -12.86 -9.65
C LEU A 129 10.80 -12.19 -9.04
N GLY A 130 11.89 -12.92 -8.87
CA GLY A 130 13.13 -12.42 -8.28
C GLY A 130 13.05 -12.29 -6.76
N ARG A 131 12.23 -13.12 -6.10
CA ARG A 131 12.08 -13.12 -4.63
C ARG A 131 13.23 -13.87 -3.97
N ALA A 132 13.73 -13.32 -2.86
CA ALA A 132 14.82 -13.89 -2.06
C ALA A 132 14.36 -14.90 -0.99
N HIS A 133 13.06 -15.18 -0.91
CA HIS A 133 12.44 -16.08 0.04
C HIS A 133 11.73 -17.24 -0.68
N ASN A 134 11.51 -18.36 0.01
CA ASN A 134 10.67 -19.46 -0.45
C ASN A 134 9.34 -19.53 0.33
N ALA A 135 8.45 -20.46 -0.04
CA ALA A 135 7.14 -20.63 0.60
C ALA A 135 7.22 -20.90 2.14
N ASP A 136 8.21 -21.68 2.58
CA ASP A 136 8.40 -22.01 4.00
C ASP A 136 8.87 -20.77 4.78
N ASP A 137 9.78 -19.98 4.20
CA ASP A 137 10.23 -18.72 4.79
C ASP A 137 9.06 -17.73 4.97
N ALA A 138 8.17 -17.66 3.97
CA ALA A 138 6.97 -16.84 4.00
C ALA A 138 6.03 -17.24 5.14
N ALA A 139 5.68 -18.53 5.24
CA ALA A 139 4.85 -19.04 6.33
C ALA A 139 5.50 -18.79 7.70
N ALA A 140 6.80 -19.09 7.83
CA ALA A 140 7.54 -18.89 9.07
C ALA A 140 7.63 -17.42 9.50
N ALA A 141 7.72 -16.47 8.56
CA ALA A 141 7.74 -15.04 8.87
C ALA A 141 6.41 -14.56 9.48
N VAL A 142 5.28 -15.00 8.91
CA VAL A 142 3.95 -14.65 9.44
C VAL A 142 3.75 -15.24 10.84
N LEU A 143 4.12 -16.50 11.05
CA LEU A 143 4.01 -17.15 12.36
C LEU A 143 4.93 -16.50 13.41
N ARG A 144 6.12 -16.05 13.03
CA ARG A 144 7.00 -15.28 13.93
C ARG A 144 6.38 -13.94 14.33
N ALA A 145 5.67 -13.26 13.43
CA ALA A 145 4.97 -12.02 13.77
C ALA A 145 3.79 -12.27 14.73
N GLU A 146 3.03 -13.34 14.53
CA GLU A 146 2.01 -13.76 15.51
C GLU A 146 2.64 -14.00 16.89
N GLN A 147 3.75 -14.76 16.95
CA GLN A 147 4.47 -15.04 18.20
C GLN A 147 5.02 -13.78 18.88
N ALA A 148 5.43 -12.77 18.11
CA ALA A 148 5.87 -11.47 18.63
C ALA A 148 4.70 -10.63 19.20
N GLY A 149 3.45 -11.03 18.97
CA GLY A 149 2.26 -10.40 19.54
C GLY A 149 1.48 -9.50 18.58
N PHE A 150 1.84 -9.47 17.28
CA PHE A 150 1.07 -8.73 16.29
C PHE A 150 -0.31 -9.35 16.10
N LYS A 151 -1.35 -8.52 16.20
CA LYS A 151 -2.75 -8.96 16.07
C LYS A 151 -3.29 -8.85 14.65
N HIS A 152 -2.73 -7.96 13.84
CA HIS A 152 -3.16 -7.67 12.49
C HIS A 152 -2.05 -8.02 11.52
N LEU A 153 -2.28 -9.05 10.71
CA LEU A 153 -1.29 -9.62 9.82
C LEU A 153 -1.88 -9.68 8.41
N SER A 154 -1.15 -9.08 7.49
CA SER A 154 -1.45 -9.06 6.08
C SER A 154 -0.36 -9.80 5.31
N LEU A 155 -0.75 -10.39 4.18
CA LEU A 155 0.20 -10.78 3.15
C LEU A 155 -0.30 -10.34 1.79
N ASP A 156 0.65 -10.15 0.88
CA ASP A 156 0.39 -9.74 -0.48
C ASP A 156 0.61 -10.94 -1.42
N LEU A 157 -0.28 -11.15 -2.37
CA LEU A 157 -0.17 -12.12 -3.45
C LEU A 157 -0.15 -11.40 -4.81
N ILE A 158 0.61 -11.93 -5.75
CA ILE A 158 0.62 -11.46 -7.14
C ILE A 158 -0.01 -12.52 -8.04
N TYR A 159 -0.94 -12.14 -8.90
CA TYR A 159 -1.57 -13.01 -9.90
C TYR A 159 -1.39 -12.44 -11.31
N GLY A 160 -1.75 -13.21 -12.33
CA GLY A 160 -1.57 -12.79 -13.73
C GLY A 160 -0.12 -12.91 -14.19
N VAL A 161 0.66 -13.79 -13.55
CA VAL A 161 2.01 -14.14 -13.99
C VAL A 161 1.92 -15.25 -15.04
N GLU A 162 2.79 -15.24 -16.03
CA GLU A 162 2.87 -16.34 -17.01
C GLU A 162 3.04 -17.68 -16.30
N ASN A 163 2.19 -18.63 -16.71
CA ASN A 163 1.98 -19.97 -16.14
C ASN A 163 1.11 -20.03 -14.88
N ASP A 164 0.50 -18.92 -14.46
CA ASP A 164 -0.57 -18.99 -13.47
C ASP A 164 -1.69 -19.90 -13.98
N THR A 165 -2.05 -20.88 -13.17
CA THR A 165 -3.16 -21.78 -13.40
C THR A 165 -4.11 -21.74 -12.22
N LYS A 166 -5.35 -22.18 -12.46
CA LYS A 166 -6.35 -22.34 -11.41
C LYS A 166 -5.85 -23.19 -10.22
N VAL A 167 -5.02 -24.21 -10.48
CA VAL A 167 -4.46 -25.10 -9.45
C VAL A 167 -3.41 -24.37 -8.61
N LEU A 168 -2.47 -23.67 -9.26
CA LEU A 168 -1.42 -22.93 -8.56
C LEU A 168 -1.99 -21.78 -7.72
N LEU A 169 -2.95 -21.04 -8.28
CA LEU A 169 -3.61 -19.96 -7.56
C LEU A 169 -4.54 -20.47 -6.43
N ALA A 170 -5.15 -21.66 -6.60
CA ALA A 170 -5.88 -22.31 -5.49
C ALA A 170 -4.94 -22.62 -4.32
N HIS A 171 -3.78 -23.20 -4.63
CA HIS A 171 -2.76 -23.53 -3.65
C HIS A 171 -2.27 -22.28 -2.90
N ASP A 172 -1.98 -21.18 -3.61
CA ASP A 172 -1.55 -19.92 -2.97
C ASP A 172 -2.58 -19.40 -1.95
N ILE A 173 -3.87 -19.46 -2.28
CA ILE A 173 -4.94 -19.06 -1.34
C ILE A 173 -5.05 -20.03 -0.16
N GLU A 174 -4.94 -21.34 -0.42
CA GLU A 174 -5.09 -22.36 0.60
C GLU A 174 -3.94 -22.31 1.63
N GLU A 175 -2.71 -22.07 1.19
CA GLU A 175 -1.59 -21.82 2.12
C GLU A 175 -1.76 -20.51 2.87
N ALA A 176 -2.14 -19.42 2.20
CA ALA A 176 -2.40 -18.14 2.86
C ALA A 176 -3.45 -18.26 3.97
N PHE A 177 -4.53 -19.02 3.74
CA PHE A 177 -5.64 -19.17 4.69
C PHE A 177 -5.34 -20.12 5.86
N LYS A 178 -4.23 -20.86 5.84
CA LYS A 178 -3.73 -21.59 7.01
C LYS A 178 -3.00 -20.69 8.01
N LEU A 179 -2.55 -19.52 7.56
CA LEU A 179 -1.79 -18.57 8.37
C LEU A 179 -2.74 -17.68 9.20
N PRO A 180 -2.27 -17.13 10.33
CA PRO A 180 -3.05 -16.26 11.22
C PRO A 180 -3.20 -14.84 10.66
N ILE A 181 -3.58 -14.71 9.39
CA ILE A 181 -3.84 -13.43 8.73
C ILE A 181 -5.31 -13.01 8.91
N ASP A 182 -5.55 -11.72 8.97
CA ASP A 182 -6.89 -11.11 8.94
C ASP A 182 -7.10 -10.19 7.73
N HIS A 183 -6.08 -10.13 6.87
CA HIS A 183 -6.05 -9.32 5.66
C HIS A 183 -5.20 -9.99 4.56
N LEU A 184 -5.61 -9.83 3.30
CA LEU A 184 -4.88 -10.30 2.13
C LEU A 184 -4.98 -9.23 1.02
N SER A 185 -3.83 -8.87 0.48
CA SER A 185 -3.71 -8.01 -0.71
C SER A 185 -3.49 -8.90 -1.94
N ALA A 186 -4.17 -8.62 -3.05
CA ALA A 186 -4.02 -9.34 -4.31
C ALA A 186 -3.82 -8.35 -5.46
N TYR A 187 -2.64 -8.40 -6.06
CA TYR A 187 -2.24 -7.50 -7.14
C TYR A 187 -2.10 -8.26 -8.46
N ALA A 188 -2.63 -7.71 -9.54
CA ALA A 188 -2.26 -8.15 -10.87
C ALA A 188 -0.78 -7.81 -11.12
N LEU A 189 -0.06 -8.68 -11.81
CA LEU A 189 1.28 -8.37 -12.26
C LEU A 189 1.22 -7.28 -13.35
N THR A 190 1.66 -6.09 -12.99
CA THR A 190 1.86 -4.98 -13.94
C THR A 190 3.34 -4.86 -14.30
N ILE A 191 3.61 -4.62 -15.57
CA ILE A 191 4.98 -4.40 -16.06
C ILE A 191 5.17 -2.91 -16.30
N GLU A 192 6.10 -2.34 -15.55
CA GLU A 192 6.47 -0.93 -15.65
C GLU A 192 7.76 -0.76 -16.45
N GLU A 193 7.87 0.37 -17.14
CA GLU A 193 9.11 0.75 -17.83
C GLU A 193 10.30 0.81 -16.85
N GLY A 194 11.48 0.42 -17.31
CA GLY A 194 12.69 0.42 -16.50
C GLY A 194 12.81 -0.75 -15.51
N THR A 195 11.83 -1.66 -15.45
CA THR A 195 11.94 -2.91 -14.68
C THR A 195 12.64 -4.02 -15.47
N PRO A 196 13.29 -5.01 -14.83
CA PRO A 196 13.85 -6.17 -15.53
C PRO A 196 12.84 -6.91 -16.41
N PHE A 197 11.56 -6.94 -16.04
CA PHE A 197 10.52 -7.56 -16.86
C PHE A 197 10.10 -6.74 -18.08
N ALA A 198 10.41 -5.44 -18.17
CA ALA A 198 10.05 -4.61 -19.32
C ALA A 198 10.61 -5.13 -20.66
N SER A 199 11.72 -5.89 -20.62
CA SER A 199 12.34 -6.49 -21.80
C SER A 199 11.96 -7.95 -22.05
N ILE A 200 11.11 -8.54 -21.22
CA ILE A 200 10.70 -9.95 -21.31
C ILE A 200 9.24 -10.01 -21.75
N PRO A 201 8.94 -10.54 -22.96
CA PRO A 201 7.58 -10.59 -23.44
C PRO A 201 6.73 -11.57 -22.62
N ASP A 202 5.42 -11.30 -22.60
CA ASP A 202 4.37 -12.19 -22.08
C ASP A 202 4.49 -12.61 -20.60
N VAL A 203 5.35 -11.97 -19.80
CA VAL A 203 5.49 -12.29 -18.36
C VAL A 203 4.22 -11.97 -17.58
N ALA A 204 3.55 -10.86 -17.91
CA ALA A 204 2.20 -10.56 -17.44
C ALA A 204 1.20 -11.19 -18.42
N ASN A 205 0.38 -12.12 -17.92
CA ASN A 205 -0.58 -12.90 -18.69
C ASN A 205 -1.88 -13.04 -17.91
N GLU A 206 -2.54 -11.90 -17.70
CA GLU A 206 -3.84 -11.87 -17.04
C GLU A 206 -4.94 -12.45 -17.94
N LYS A 207 -5.78 -13.32 -17.38
CA LYS A 207 -6.96 -13.86 -18.04
C LYS A 207 -8.18 -13.55 -17.19
N LEU A 208 -9.11 -12.74 -17.69
CA LEU A 208 -10.26 -12.25 -16.93
C LEU A 208 -11.01 -13.37 -16.17
N ALA A 209 -11.34 -14.48 -16.84
CA ALA A 209 -12.04 -15.59 -16.20
C ALA A 209 -11.26 -16.24 -15.04
N LEU A 210 -9.92 -16.22 -15.10
CA LEU A 210 -9.06 -16.72 -14.02
C LEU A 210 -8.98 -15.69 -12.89
N THR A 211 -8.84 -14.39 -13.21
CA THR A 211 -8.88 -13.28 -12.24
C THR A 211 -10.18 -13.29 -11.45
N GLU A 212 -11.33 -13.30 -12.11
CA GLU A 212 -12.65 -13.35 -11.47
C GLU A 212 -12.78 -14.55 -10.53
N TRP A 213 -12.33 -15.73 -10.98
CA TRP A 213 -12.34 -16.93 -10.16
C TRP A 213 -11.43 -16.80 -8.93
N PHE A 214 -10.24 -16.23 -9.10
CA PHE A 214 -9.25 -16.04 -8.04
C PHE A 214 -9.76 -15.08 -6.96
N LEU A 215 -10.23 -13.89 -7.36
CA LEU A 215 -10.77 -12.90 -6.43
C LEU A 215 -12.03 -13.43 -5.73
N LYS A 216 -12.91 -14.14 -6.44
CA LYS A 216 -14.08 -14.79 -5.82
C LYS A 216 -13.69 -15.87 -4.80
N ARG A 217 -12.57 -16.56 -5.00
CA ARG A 217 -12.06 -17.56 -4.05
C ARG A 217 -11.55 -16.89 -2.77
N ILE A 218 -10.86 -15.75 -2.87
CA ILE A 218 -10.43 -14.94 -1.73
C ILE A 218 -11.64 -14.43 -0.94
N LYS A 219 -12.67 -13.92 -1.65
CA LYS A 219 -13.94 -13.43 -1.07
C LYS A 219 -14.69 -14.45 -0.19
N LYS A 220 -14.35 -15.75 -0.27
CA LYS A 220 -14.95 -16.77 0.61
C LYS A 220 -14.50 -16.64 2.07
N ARG A 221 -13.34 -16.01 2.33
CA ARG A 221 -12.81 -15.81 3.69
C ARG A 221 -12.83 -14.34 4.11
N PHE A 222 -12.51 -13.43 3.19
CA PHE A 222 -12.33 -12.01 3.49
C PHE A 222 -13.17 -11.13 2.57
N ALA A 223 -13.91 -10.19 3.14
CA ALA A 223 -14.65 -9.21 2.35
C ALA A 223 -13.68 -8.27 1.64
N THR A 224 -13.93 -8.01 0.36
CA THR A 224 -13.24 -6.95 -0.38
C THR A 224 -13.69 -5.60 0.12
N TYR A 225 -12.76 -4.67 0.30
CA TYR A 225 -13.08 -3.29 0.65
C TYR A 225 -12.49 -2.25 -0.30
N GLU A 226 -11.58 -2.68 -1.18
CA GLU A 226 -11.09 -1.91 -2.32
C GLU A 226 -10.51 -2.86 -3.38
N ILE A 227 -10.17 -2.32 -4.56
CA ILE A 227 -9.74 -3.05 -5.75
C ILE A 227 -8.75 -4.19 -5.49
N SER A 228 -7.77 -4.02 -4.61
CA SER A 228 -6.72 -5.03 -4.35
C SER A 228 -6.76 -5.65 -2.95
N ASN A 229 -7.55 -5.13 -2.01
CA ASN A 229 -7.49 -5.57 -0.62
C ASN A 229 -8.78 -6.20 -0.08
N PHE A 230 -8.56 -7.25 0.70
CA PHE A 230 -9.56 -8.12 1.30
C PHE A 230 -9.22 -8.27 2.78
N GLY A 231 -10.17 -8.13 3.69
CA GLY A 231 -9.89 -8.40 5.10
C GLY A 231 -11.07 -8.23 6.03
N ASP A 232 -10.98 -8.91 7.18
CA ASP A 232 -11.81 -8.62 8.35
C ASP A 232 -11.32 -7.33 9.01
N TYR A 233 -10.00 -7.16 9.09
CA TYR A 233 -9.35 -5.89 9.43
C TYR A 233 -8.96 -5.14 8.16
N ARG A 234 -9.53 -3.94 7.96
CA ARG A 234 -9.28 -3.09 6.80
C ARG A 234 -8.17 -2.09 7.13
N SER A 235 -7.17 -1.97 6.26
CA SER A 235 -6.07 -0.99 6.44
C SER A 235 -6.65 0.42 6.54
N LYS A 236 -6.57 1.03 7.73
CA LYS A 236 -7.05 2.39 7.96
C LYS A 236 -6.19 3.39 7.19
N HIS A 237 -4.91 3.09 7.00
CA HIS A 237 -4.04 3.95 6.22
C HIS A 237 -4.46 3.97 4.74
N ASN A 238 -4.72 2.79 4.15
CA ASN A 238 -5.17 2.70 2.75
C ASN A 238 -6.54 3.37 2.60
N LEU A 239 -7.50 3.10 3.49
CA LEU A 239 -8.80 3.78 3.50
C LEU A 239 -8.67 5.29 3.62
N GLY A 240 -7.71 5.79 4.40
CA GLY A 240 -7.45 7.23 4.45
C GLY A 240 -7.05 7.83 3.10
N TYR A 241 -6.26 7.12 2.29
CA TYR A 241 -5.97 7.53 0.92
C TYR A 241 -7.23 7.52 0.05
N TRP A 242 -8.04 6.46 0.13
CA TRP A 242 -9.32 6.35 -0.60
C TRP A 242 -10.34 7.44 -0.19
N GLU A 243 -10.28 7.90 1.06
CA GLU A 243 -11.06 9.01 1.61
C GLU A 243 -10.50 10.40 1.23
N HIS A 244 -9.38 10.46 0.49
CA HIS A 244 -8.71 11.70 0.10
C HIS A 244 -8.26 12.56 1.29
N LYS A 245 -7.86 11.92 2.40
CA LYS A 245 -7.35 12.62 3.60
C LYS A 245 -5.97 13.22 3.35
N ASP A 246 -5.66 14.31 4.05
CA ASP A 246 -4.30 14.84 4.14
C ASP A 246 -3.33 13.79 4.71
N TYR A 247 -2.15 13.70 4.10
CA TYR A 247 -1.08 12.80 4.52
C TYR A 247 0.30 13.42 4.40
N ILE A 248 1.12 13.20 5.42
CA ILE A 248 2.54 13.53 5.40
C ILE A 248 3.28 12.39 4.68
N GLY A 249 4.08 12.72 3.67
CA GLY A 249 5.04 11.80 3.05
C GLY A 249 6.46 12.11 3.50
N LEU A 250 7.12 11.15 4.16
CA LEU A 250 8.51 11.28 4.60
C LEU A 250 9.43 10.35 3.84
N GLY A 251 10.59 10.88 3.43
CA GLY A 251 11.63 10.14 2.75
C GLY A 251 11.75 10.47 1.27
N SER A 252 12.86 10.03 0.69
CA SER A 252 13.15 10.12 -0.75
C SER A 252 12.03 9.49 -1.59
N GLY A 253 11.39 10.28 -2.45
CA GLY A 253 10.28 9.84 -3.30
C GLY A 253 8.94 9.66 -2.58
N ALA A 254 8.83 10.01 -1.30
CA ALA A 254 7.58 9.93 -0.56
C ALA A 254 6.68 11.13 -0.85
N VAL A 255 5.58 10.91 -1.58
CA VAL A 255 4.61 11.98 -1.85
C VAL A 255 3.87 12.34 -0.56
N GLY A 256 3.71 13.64 -0.31
CA GLY A 256 2.78 14.19 0.69
C GLY A 256 1.62 14.91 0.02
N PHE A 257 0.50 15.04 0.73
CA PHE A 257 -0.67 15.77 0.25
C PHE A 257 -1.30 16.58 1.36
N LEU A 258 -1.42 17.89 1.13
CA LEU A 258 -2.02 18.84 2.05
C LEU A 258 -3.06 19.67 1.31
N LYS A 259 -4.33 19.38 1.58
CA LYS A 259 -5.53 20.00 0.99
C LYS A 259 -5.67 19.83 -0.51
N ASP A 260 -4.93 20.62 -1.27
CA ASP A 260 -4.94 20.72 -2.72
C ASP A 260 -3.52 20.69 -3.29
N THR A 261 -2.51 20.51 -2.44
CA THR A 261 -1.11 20.59 -2.81
C THR A 261 -0.41 19.25 -2.57
N ARG A 262 0.20 18.69 -3.62
CA ARG A 262 1.12 17.56 -3.51
C ARG A 262 2.54 18.04 -3.27
N LEU A 263 3.29 17.26 -2.50
CA LEU A 263 4.63 17.56 -2.03
C LEU A 263 5.55 16.42 -2.44
N TYR A 264 6.62 16.73 -3.16
CA TYR A 264 7.54 15.76 -3.77
C TYR A 264 8.97 16.03 -3.28
N PRO A 265 9.45 15.26 -2.29
CA PRO A 265 10.87 15.14 -2.02
C PRO A 265 11.59 14.50 -3.21
N THR A 266 12.88 14.78 -3.37
CA THR A 266 13.71 14.11 -4.38
C THR A 266 13.67 12.59 -4.24
N ILE A 267 13.71 11.87 -5.36
CA ILE A 267 13.81 10.40 -5.37
C ILE A 267 15.23 9.91 -5.02
N ASP A 268 16.25 10.75 -5.24
CA ASP A 268 17.64 10.40 -4.98
C ASP A 268 17.97 10.44 -3.49
N VAL A 269 18.43 9.30 -2.96
CA VAL A 269 18.69 9.09 -1.53
C VAL A 269 19.79 10.02 -1.00
N GLN A 270 20.85 10.26 -1.78
CA GLN A 270 21.98 11.06 -1.32
C GLN A 270 21.64 12.55 -1.32
N ALA A 271 20.95 13.03 -2.35
CA ALA A 271 20.40 14.38 -2.42
C ALA A 271 19.41 14.61 -1.28
N TYR A 272 18.54 13.65 -0.99
CA TYR A 272 17.61 13.72 0.13
C TYR A 272 18.33 13.80 1.48
N ILE A 273 19.40 13.03 1.69
CA ILE A 273 20.20 13.09 2.92
C ILE A 273 20.84 14.47 3.10
N ASN A 274 21.32 15.07 2.01
CA ASN A 274 22.01 16.36 2.03
C ASN A 274 21.05 17.52 2.27
N ASP A 275 19.85 17.48 1.71
CA ASP A 275 18.82 18.50 1.88
C ASP A 275 17.40 17.88 1.96
N PRO A 276 17.01 17.34 3.13
CA PRO A 276 15.72 16.65 3.30
C PRO A 276 14.51 17.59 3.27
N LEU A 277 14.73 18.91 3.21
CA LEU A 277 13.69 19.93 3.15
C LEU A 277 13.45 20.45 1.74
N SER A 278 14.29 20.05 0.77
CA SER A 278 14.10 20.32 -0.65
C SER A 278 12.91 19.54 -1.19
N ILE A 279 11.78 20.23 -1.31
CA ILE A 279 10.50 19.65 -1.68
C ILE A 279 9.90 20.49 -2.80
N GLN A 280 9.56 19.83 -3.91
CA GLN A 280 8.76 20.42 -4.96
C GLN A 280 7.27 20.32 -4.60
N SER A 281 6.47 21.29 -5.06
CA SER A 281 5.03 21.30 -4.81
C SER A 281 4.24 21.42 -6.11
N GLU A 282 3.13 20.70 -6.19
CA GLU A 282 2.15 20.77 -7.28
C GLU A 282 0.80 21.19 -6.70
N LEU A 283 0.23 22.28 -7.19
CA LEU A 283 -1.13 22.69 -6.85
C LEU A 283 -2.11 21.99 -7.79
N LEU A 284 -3.01 21.19 -7.24
CA LEU A 284 -4.04 20.48 -7.98
C LEU A 284 -5.24 21.39 -8.25
N SER A 285 -5.83 21.26 -9.44
CA SER A 285 -7.09 21.95 -9.75
C SER A 285 -8.27 21.28 -9.05
N GLU A 286 -9.36 22.03 -8.83
CA GLU A 286 -10.62 21.46 -8.31
C GLU A 286 -11.14 20.32 -9.18
N ALA A 287 -10.96 20.41 -10.51
CA ALA A 287 -11.33 19.36 -11.45
C ALA A 287 -10.50 18.09 -11.20
N SER A 288 -9.18 18.21 -11.06
CA SER A 288 -8.28 17.08 -10.75
C SER A 288 -8.64 16.40 -9.42
N ILE A 289 -8.93 17.19 -8.39
CA ILE A 289 -9.37 16.66 -7.08
C ILE A 289 -10.70 15.92 -7.19
N LYS A 290 -11.65 16.45 -7.97
CA LYS A 290 -12.93 15.78 -8.22
C LYS A 290 -12.72 14.45 -8.95
N THR A 291 -11.93 14.43 -10.02
CA THR A 291 -11.55 13.22 -10.77
C THR A 291 -10.96 12.17 -9.83
N GLU A 292 -9.98 12.54 -9.01
CA GLU A 292 -9.38 11.63 -8.04
C GLU A 292 -10.40 11.04 -7.07
N LYS A 293 -11.29 11.88 -6.51
CA LYS A 293 -12.35 11.40 -5.61
C LYS A 293 -13.32 10.43 -6.29
N ILE A 294 -13.62 10.62 -7.57
CA ILE A 294 -14.46 9.69 -8.35
C ILE A 294 -13.73 8.35 -8.50
N PHE A 295 -12.49 8.35 -8.99
CA PHE A 295 -11.70 7.13 -9.16
C PHE A 295 -11.46 6.38 -7.85
N LEU A 296 -11.03 7.08 -6.81
CA LEU A 296 -10.76 6.49 -5.48
C LEU A 296 -12.05 5.96 -4.84
N GLY A 297 -13.15 6.70 -4.98
CA GLY A 297 -14.47 6.29 -4.48
C GLY A 297 -14.98 5.02 -5.15
N LEU A 298 -14.88 4.91 -6.47
CA LEU A 298 -15.35 3.73 -7.22
C LEU A 298 -14.43 2.51 -7.09
N ARG A 299 -13.16 2.69 -6.72
CA ARG A 299 -12.22 1.61 -6.41
C ARG A 299 -12.34 1.07 -4.99
N SER A 300 -13.23 1.61 -4.16
CA SER A 300 -13.31 1.26 -2.74
C SER A 300 -14.73 1.29 -2.17
N ILE A 301 -14.86 0.89 -0.90
CA ILE A 301 -16.10 1.01 -0.13
C ILE A 301 -16.44 2.45 0.27
N VAL A 302 -15.55 3.42 0.01
CA VAL A 302 -15.81 4.83 0.31
C VAL A 302 -16.96 5.34 -0.56
N GLY A 303 -17.00 4.92 -1.82
CA GLY A 303 -17.99 5.38 -2.80
C GLY A 303 -17.80 6.85 -3.18
N VAL A 304 -18.62 7.30 -4.11
CA VAL A 304 -18.61 8.66 -4.66
C VAL A 304 -19.78 9.44 -4.06
N ASP A 305 -19.48 10.58 -3.45
CA ASP A 305 -20.49 11.51 -2.93
C ASP A 305 -21.25 12.16 -4.10
N GLU A 306 -22.58 12.13 -4.09
CA GLU A 306 -23.36 12.77 -5.17
C GLU A 306 -23.11 14.29 -5.24
N GLN A 307 -22.75 14.91 -4.10
CA GLN A 307 -22.56 16.35 -4.01
C GLN A 307 -21.33 16.85 -4.74
N ILE A 308 -20.35 15.97 -5.03
CA ILE A 308 -19.19 16.34 -5.84
C ILE A 308 -19.45 16.25 -7.35
N LEU A 309 -20.57 15.64 -7.75
CA LEU A 309 -20.94 15.45 -9.14
C LEU A 309 -21.81 16.60 -9.64
N SER A 310 -21.56 17.06 -10.86
CA SER A 310 -22.47 17.93 -11.60
C SER A 310 -23.75 17.19 -11.99
N GLU A 311 -24.79 17.93 -12.37
CA GLU A 311 -26.07 17.36 -12.81
C GLU A 311 -25.90 16.34 -13.96
N LYS A 312 -24.98 16.59 -14.90
CA LYS A 312 -24.68 15.66 -16.00
C LYS A 312 -24.04 14.37 -15.51
N GLU A 313 -23.10 14.47 -14.58
CA GLU A 313 -22.40 13.33 -13.97
C GLU A 313 -23.38 12.50 -13.12
N GLN A 314 -24.26 13.14 -12.34
CA GLN A 314 -25.31 12.46 -11.57
C GLN A 314 -26.28 11.70 -12.48
N ASN A 315 -26.67 12.28 -13.62
CA ASN A 315 -27.53 11.60 -14.61
C ASN A 315 -26.85 10.32 -15.16
N ARG A 316 -25.54 10.38 -15.43
CA ARG A 316 -24.76 9.21 -15.89
C ARG A 316 -24.59 8.16 -14.80
N ALA A 317 -24.27 8.57 -13.58
CA ALA A 317 -24.20 7.68 -12.44
C ALA A 317 -25.56 6.98 -12.20
N SER A 318 -26.67 7.73 -12.32
CA SER A 318 -28.03 7.18 -12.21
C SER A 318 -28.37 6.17 -13.31
N LEU A 319 -27.86 6.39 -14.54
CA LEU A 319 -27.96 5.39 -15.61
C LEU A 319 -27.21 4.11 -15.23
N LEU A 320 -25.98 4.22 -14.70
CA LEU A 320 -25.22 3.05 -14.23
C LEU A 320 -25.93 2.31 -13.08
N VAL A 321 -26.65 3.01 -12.20
CA VAL A 321 -27.51 2.39 -11.17
C VAL A 321 -28.65 1.61 -11.82
N LYS A 322 -29.34 2.19 -12.81
CA LYS A 322 -30.41 1.52 -13.56
C LYS A 322 -29.91 0.25 -14.26
N GLU A 323 -28.70 0.29 -14.81
CA GLU A 323 -28.02 -0.85 -15.45
C GLU A 323 -27.36 -1.81 -14.45
N LYS A 324 -27.56 -1.60 -13.14
CA LYS A 324 -27.03 -2.44 -12.04
C LYS A 324 -25.51 -2.52 -12.01
N LYS A 325 -24.82 -1.49 -12.51
CA LYS A 325 -23.36 -1.34 -12.45
C LYS A 325 -22.92 -0.59 -11.19
N LEU A 326 -23.78 0.28 -10.66
CA LEU A 326 -23.58 0.96 -9.38
C LEU A 326 -24.75 0.68 -8.43
N ILE A 327 -24.51 0.82 -7.13
CA ILE A 327 -25.54 0.97 -6.09
C ILE A 327 -25.60 2.44 -5.70
N TYR A 328 -26.80 2.97 -5.49
CA TYR A 328 -26.98 4.26 -4.85
C TYR A 328 -27.62 4.07 -3.48
N GLU A 329 -26.98 4.60 -2.44
CA GLU A 329 -27.45 4.53 -1.06
C GLU A 329 -27.02 5.79 -0.30
N ASN A 330 -27.97 6.43 0.40
CA ASN A 330 -27.70 7.57 1.29
C ASN A 330 -26.87 8.71 0.66
N GLY A 331 -27.18 9.09 -0.58
CA GLY A 331 -26.46 10.17 -1.28
C GLY A 331 -25.09 9.77 -1.86
N ARG A 332 -24.78 8.47 -1.91
CA ARG A 332 -23.51 7.95 -2.43
C ARG A 332 -23.70 6.86 -3.48
N TYR A 333 -22.79 6.85 -4.45
CA TYR A 333 -22.67 5.81 -5.47
C TYR A 333 -21.54 4.84 -5.13
N TYR A 334 -21.82 3.53 -5.20
CA TYR A 334 -20.88 2.46 -4.88
C TYR A 334 -20.73 1.49 -6.05
N ASN A 335 -19.50 1.02 -6.26
CA ASN A 335 -19.19 -0.02 -7.23
C ASN A 335 -19.14 -1.39 -6.53
N ASN A 336 -19.80 -2.41 -7.10
CA ASN A 336 -19.76 -3.78 -6.59
C ASN A 336 -18.73 -4.66 -7.29
N ASP A 337 -18.17 -4.18 -8.40
CA ASP A 337 -17.19 -4.88 -9.20
C ASP A 337 -15.99 -3.97 -9.49
N TYR A 338 -15.01 -4.02 -8.59
CA TYR A 338 -13.86 -3.13 -8.66
C TYR A 338 -12.98 -3.33 -9.89
N LEU A 339 -13.15 -4.43 -10.64
CA LEU A 339 -12.47 -4.63 -11.93
C LEU A 339 -12.96 -3.66 -13.02
N LEU A 340 -14.12 -3.03 -12.85
CA LEU A 340 -14.70 -2.06 -13.77
C LEU A 340 -14.55 -0.61 -13.29
N SER A 341 -13.82 -0.37 -12.20
CA SER A 341 -13.83 0.93 -11.52
C SER A 341 -13.44 2.09 -12.43
N ASP A 342 -12.43 1.87 -13.28
CA ASP A 342 -11.84 2.90 -14.12
C ASP A 342 -12.76 3.25 -15.29
N GLU A 343 -13.36 2.26 -15.92
CA GLU A 343 -14.34 2.46 -16.99
C GLU A 343 -15.60 3.16 -16.47
N LEU A 344 -16.03 2.84 -15.25
CA LEU A 344 -17.18 3.49 -14.61
C LEU A 344 -16.85 4.96 -14.27
N ALA A 345 -15.66 5.23 -13.75
CA ALA A 345 -15.20 6.60 -13.47
C ALA A 345 -15.16 7.44 -14.76
N LEU A 346 -14.50 6.93 -15.80
CA LEU A 346 -14.41 7.60 -17.10
C LEU A 346 -15.77 7.83 -17.75
N PHE A 347 -16.72 6.92 -17.61
CA PHE A 347 -18.07 7.11 -18.12
C PHE A 347 -18.82 8.26 -17.44
N ILE A 348 -18.67 8.37 -16.12
CA ILE A 348 -19.31 9.44 -15.34
C ILE A 348 -18.74 10.80 -15.76
N GLU A 349 -17.42 10.92 -15.93
CA GLU A 349 -16.72 12.19 -16.17
C GLU A 349 -16.79 12.73 -17.61
N GLN A 350 -17.23 11.92 -18.58
CA GLN A 350 -17.36 12.34 -19.99
C GLN A 350 -18.39 13.49 -20.18
#